data_AF-A0A8R1DMR4-F1
#
_entry.id   AF-A0A8R1DMR4-F1
#
_cell.length_a   1.000
_cell.length_b   1.000
_cell.length_c   1.000
_cell.angle_alpha   90.00
_cell.angle_beta   90.00
_cell.angle_gamma   90.00
#
_symmetry.space_group_name_H-M   'P 1'
#
loop_
_entity.id
_entity.type
_entity.pdbx_description
1 polymer ?
#
loop_
_entity_poly.entity_id
_entity_poly.type
_entity_poly.pdbx_seq_one_letter_code
_entity_poly.pdbx_strand_id
1 'polypeptide(L)'
;MRVPISVLFLVIISPVVWSQSKLLSVHVWDVSERALRRAAEKSVLLKGRAEANLPALVLEKEAGLAVPSWFNEDAYKEAKEVVYSALSVMSSVGDYYSPRGIRPKSGLLLHKILQDIKSRADCYQNNQANCGEKRFQVYSTHDLLILSLLESLGLRTSVLGENTAPEFMATLIIETWIMEGKPSVKVFYRKYPRDYAPQEVTSLVRNCPWDKDVCPVELFTSCCSEFTTSDAKAECYGTSPEISTHNWEMNPLAWIFVAVSVVLLLFSIILVYLVIRFKNRSKFTMKVDH
;
A
#
# COMPACT_ATOMS: atom_id res chain seq x y z
N MET A 1 7.63 -33.24 -16.96
CA MET A 1 8.56 -32.10 -17.07
C MET A 1 8.06 -30.98 -16.16
N ARG A 2 8.92 -30.36 -15.35
CA ARG A 2 8.57 -29.26 -14.45
C ARG A 2 9.18 -27.98 -15.01
N VAL A 3 8.36 -26.98 -15.32
CA VAL A 3 8.85 -25.72 -15.92
C VAL A 3 8.28 -24.54 -15.12
N PRO A 4 9.14 -23.66 -14.54
CA PRO A 4 8.68 -22.44 -13.92
C PRO A 4 8.30 -21.42 -15.00
N ILE A 5 7.15 -20.81 -14.85
CA ILE A 5 6.58 -19.86 -15.80
C ILE A 5 6.73 -18.41 -15.31
N SER A 6 6.60 -18.23 -14.00
CA SER A 6 6.68 -16.94 -13.34
C SER A 6 7.09 -17.12 -11.90
N VAL A 7 7.88 -16.17 -11.40
CA VAL A 7 8.22 -16.07 -9.98
C VAL A 7 7.90 -14.67 -9.50
N LEU A 8 7.21 -14.60 -8.37
CA LEU A 8 6.90 -13.38 -7.68
C LEU A 8 7.61 -13.33 -6.33
N PHE A 9 8.29 -12.23 -6.04
CA PHE A 9 8.89 -11.93 -4.75
C PHE A 9 8.19 -10.75 -4.09
N LEU A 10 7.82 -10.93 -2.82
CA LEU A 10 7.40 -9.84 -1.94
C LEU A 10 8.46 -9.67 -0.87
N VAL A 11 9.17 -8.54 -0.87
CA VAL A 11 10.29 -8.28 0.04
C VAL A 11 9.93 -7.13 0.97
N ILE A 12 10.16 -7.30 2.26
CA ILE A 12 10.09 -6.20 3.24
C ILE A 12 11.38 -5.39 3.15
N ILE A 13 11.28 -4.12 2.77
CA ILE A 13 12.46 -3.24 2.67
C ILE A 13 12.66 -2.37 3.90
N SER A 14 11.64 -2.18 4.75
CA SER A 14 11.78 -1.57 6.08
C SER A 14 10.66 -2.00 7.05
N PRO A 15 10.96 -2.42 8.29
CA PRO A 15 10.03 -2.27 9.40
C PRO A 15 9.66 -0.79 9.52
N VAL A 16 8.42 -0.50 9.86
CA VAL A 16 7.94 0.88 9.98
C VAL A 16 8.86 1.68 10.91
N VAL A 17 9.51 2.72 10.39
CA VAL A 17 10.28 3.69 11.18
C VAL A 17 9.32 4.81 11.59
N TRP A 18 9.05 4.90 12.89
CA TRP A 18 8.12 5.85 13.46
C TRP A 18 8.84 7.18 13.68
N SER A 19 8.61 8.13 12.76
CA SER A 19 9.15 9.49 12.87
C SER A 19 8.12 10.42 13.52
N GLN A 20 8.53 11.11 14.58
CA GLN A 20 7.74 12.17 15.22
C GLN A 20 7.76 13.46 14.36
N SER A 21 7.03 13.50 13.25
CA SER A 21 6.80 14.76 12.54
C SER A 21 5.43 15.35 12.92
N LYS A 22 5.43 16.33 13.83
CA LYS A 22 4.27 17.08 14.36
C LYS A 22 3.50 17.94 13.34
N LEU A 23 3.74 17.79 12.04
CA LEU A 23 3.19 18.65 11.00
C LEU A 23 2.51 17.79 9.93
N LEU A 24 1.23 17.47 10.13
CA LEU A 24 0.18 17.30 9.12
C LEU A 24 -1.11 16.84 9.83
N SER A 25 -2.22 17.47 9.48
CA SER A 25 -3.54 17.26 10.10
C SER A 25 -4.09 15.87 9.74
N VAL A 26 -4.26 15.02 10.75
CA VAL A 26 -4.76 13.63 10.70
C VAL A 26 -3.77 12.68 10.01
N HIS A 27 -2.75 12.28 10.77
CA HIS A 27 -1.78 11.26 10.35
C HIS A 27 -2.39 9.85 10.44
N VAL A 28 -2.21 9.04 9.39
CA VAL A 28 -2.42 7.57 9.41
C VAL A 28 -1.71 6.92 10.63
N TRP A 29 -0.65 7.56 11.10
CA TRP A 29 0.16 7.19 12.26
C TRP A 29 -0.51 7.38 13.63
N ASP A 30 -1.62 8.11 13.71
CA ASP A 30 -2.29 8.38 15.00
C ASP A 30 -3.04 7.15 15.53
N VAL A 31 -3.66 6.35 14.64
CA VAL A 31 -4.31 5.09 15.03
C VAL A 31 -3.28 4.13 15.63
N SER A 32 -2.12 4.08 15.00
CA SER A 32 -1.05 3.16 15.34
C SER A 32 -0.28 3.61 16.58
N GLU A 33 -0.08 4.91 16.76
CA GLU A 33 0.49 5.48 17.99
C GLU A 33 -0.45 5.27 19.17
N ARG A 34 -1.77 5.47 18.99
CA ARG A 34 -2.77 5.17 20.02
C ARG A 34 -2.82 3.68 20.36
N ALA A 35 -2.71 2.80 19.37
CA ALA A 35 -2.66 1.36 19.59
C ALA A 35 -1.40 0.97 20.37
N LEU A 36 -0.23 1.50 19.99
CA LEU A 36 1.04 1.25 20.65
C LEU A 36 1.05 1.75 22.09
N ARG A 37 0.57 2.97 22.35
CA ARG A 37 0.44 3.52 23.70
C ARG A 37 -0.46 2.66 24.59
N ARG A 38 -1.64 2.28 24.09
CA ARG A 38 -2.58 1.41 24.82
C ARG A 38 -1.99 0.03 25.10
N ALA A 39 -1.23 -0.54 24.16
CA ALA A 39 -0.56 -1.82 24.36
C ALA A 39 0.58 -1.71 25.39
N ALA A 40 1.40 -0.66 25.31
CA ALA A 40 2.47 -0.38 26.27
C ALA A 40 1.94 -0.10 27.69
N GLU A 41 0.77 0.53 27.84
CA GLU A 41 0.15 0.77 29.15
C GLU A 41 -0.38 -0.49 29.83
N LYS A 42 -0.73 -1.52 29.04
CA LYS A 42 -1.14 -2.84 29.54
C LYS A 42 0.04 -3.74 29.90
N SER A 43 1.21 -3.44 29.36
CA SER A 43 2.46 -4.14 29.62
C SER A 43 2.93 -3.91 31.06
N VAL A 44 3.66 -4.88 31.63
CA VAL A 44 4.22 -4.80 32.97
C VAL A 44 5.50 -3.95 32.97
N LEU A 45 6.45 -4.22 32.07
CA LEU A 45 7.76 -3.53 32.05
C LEU A 45 7.74 -2.22 31.28
N LEU A 46 6.83 -2.08 30.31
CA LEU A 46 6.73 -0.88 29.46
C LEU A 46 5.67 0.11 29.96
N LYS A 47 5.02 -0.18 31.10
CA LYS A 47 4.10 0.75 31.75
C LYS A 47 4.79 2.08 32.05
N GLY A 48 4.20 3.18 31.59
CA GLY A 48 4.80 4.52 31.73
C GLY A 48 5.96 4.79 30.75
N ARG A 49 6.26 3.86 29.83
CA ARG A 49 7.20 4.03 28.71
C ARG A 49 6.47 4.12 27.36
N ALA A 50 5.17 4.37 27.36
CA ALA A 50 4.35 4.49 26.16
C ALA A 50 4.80 5.60 25.19
N GLU A 51 5.52 6.60 25.69
CA GLU A 51 6.12 7.68 24.88
C GLU A 51 7.49 7.32 24.29
N ALA A 52 8.10 6.22 24.73
CA ALA A 52 9.34 5.74 24.13
C ALA A 52 9.07 5.24 22.70
N ASN A 53 10.01 5.49 21.79
CA ASN A 53 9.95 4.96 20.43
C ASN A 53 10.33 3.46 20.44
N LEU A 54 9.44 2.62 20.96
CA LEU A 54 9.65 1.17 21.09
C LEU A 54 10.08 0.50 19.77
N PRO A 55 9.47 0.83 18.61
CA PRO A 55 9.92 0.29 17.33
C PRO A 55 11.39 0.61 17.03
N ALA A 56 11.83 1.86 17.28
CA ALA A 56 13.24 2.23 17.08
C ALA A 56 14.16 1.46 18.03
N LEU A 57 13.79 1.33 19.31
CA LEU A 57 14.60 0.59 20.30
C LEU A 57 14.74 -0.89 19.95
N VAL A 58 13.69 -1.52 19.42
CA VAL A 58 13.73 -2.90 18.91
C VAL A 58 14.78 -3.01 17.79
N LEU A 59 14.75 -2.10 16.81
CA LEU A 59 15.70 -2.13 15.69
C LEU A 59 17.13 -1.83 16.10
N GLU A 60 17.33 -0.84 16.97
CA GLU A 60 18.64 -0.49 17.52
C GLU A 60 19.26 -1.69 18.24
N LYS A 61 18.46 -2.37 19.07
CA LYS A 61 18.89 -3.57 19.77
C LYS A 61 19.23 -4.73 18.83
N GLU A 62 18.39 -4.98 17.83
CA GLU A 62 18.64 -6.03 16.81
C GLU A 62 19.87 -5.75 15.95
N ALA A 63 20.20 -4.47 15.74
CA ALA A 63 21.41 -4.02 15.07
C ALA A 63 22.68 -4.07 15.96
N GLY A 64 22.53 -4.40 17.26
CA GLY A 64 23.63 -4.41 18.21
C GLY A 64 24.09 -3.02 18.66
N LEU A 65 23.23 -2.01 18.51
CA LEU A 65 23.49 -0.64 18.96
C LEU A 65 23.21 -0.48 20.46
N ALA A 66 23.81 0.54 21.05
CA ALA A 66 23.59 0.87 22.45
C ALA A 66 22.16 1.39 22.66
N VAL A 67 21.39 0.66 23.46
CA VAL A 67 20.04 1.03 23.91
C VAL A 67 20.06 1.49 25.36
N PRO A 68 19.05 2.24 25.84
CA PRO A 68 18.95 2.63 27.23
C PRO A 68 19.00 1.43 28.19
N SER A 69 19.59 1.61 29.37
CA SER A 69 19.82 0.51 30.34
C SER A 69 18.55 -0.20 30.82
N TRP A 70 17.40 0.48 30.77
CA TRP A 70 16.11 -0.11 31.12
C TRP A 70 15.57 -1.07 30.04
N PHE A 71 16.07 -0.99 28.80
CA PHE A 71 15.65 -1.82 27.67
C PHE A 71 16.43 -3.15 27.61
N ASN A 72 16.32 -3.91 28.70
CA ASN A 72 16.93 -5.23 28.86
C ASN A 72 16.25 -6.32 27.99
N GLU A 73 16.64 -7.59 28.12
CA GLU A 73 16.07 -8.68 27.31
C GLU A 73 14.56 -8.87 27.51
N ASP A 74 14.07 -8.72 28.73
CA ASP A 74 12.65 -8.89 29.02
C ASP A 74 11.82 -7.73 28.46
N ALA A 75 12.29 -6.49 28.64
CA ALA A 75 11.68 -5.31 28.03
C ALA A 75 11.70 -5.37 26.49
N TYR A 76 12.75 -5.95 25.90
CA TYR A 76 12.83 -6.16 24.45
C TYR A 76 11.77 -7.16 23.95
N LYS A 77 11.62 -8.31 24.61
CA LYS A 77 10.61 -9.31 24.25
C LYS A 77 9.20 -8.72 24.36
N GLU A 78 8.91 -8.04 25.46
CA GLU A 78 7.61 -7.39 25.66
C GLU A 78 7.38 -6.26 24.66
N ALA A 79 8.43 -5.54 24.26
CA ALA A 79 8.32 -4.51 23.22
C ALA A 79 7.98 -5.11 21.86
N LYS A 80 8.51 -6.29 21.49
CA LYS A 80 8.11 -6.98 20.25
C LYS A 80 6.62 -7.32 20.25
N GLU A 81 6.07 -7.77 21.37
CA GLU A 81 4.64 -8.07 21.50
C GLU A 81 3.77 -6.81 21.41
N VAL A 82 4.19 -5.72 22.07
CA VAL A 82 3.50 -4.42 22.01
C VAL A 82 3.51 -3.85 20.59
N VAL A 83 4.67 -3.91 19.90
CA VAL A 83 4.79 -3.47 18.51
C VAL A 83 3.93 -4.33 17.60
N TYR A 84 3.93 -5.66 17.77
CA TYR A 84 3.03 -6.54 17.03
C TYR A 84 1.56 -6.20 17.26
N SER A 85 1.15 -5.92 18.51
CA SER A 85 -0.22 -5.53 18.84
C SER A 85 -0.65 -4.25 18.11
N ALA A 86 0.25 -3.27 18.00
CA ALA A 86 0.00 -2.06 17.21
C ALA A 86 -0.13 -2.37 15.72
N LEU A 87 0.78 -3.18 15.17
CA LEU A 87 0.73 -3.62 13.77
C LEU A 87 -0.54 -4.41 13.46
N SER A 88 -1.00 -5.26 14.38
CA SER A 88 -2.17 -6.12 14.16
C SER A 88 -3.48 -5.33 14.08
N VAL A 89 -3.61 -4.24 14.85
CA VAL A 89 -4.67 -3.24 14.67
C VAL A 89 -4.59 -2.63 13.28
N MET A 90 -3.40 -2.17 12.89
CA MET A 90 -3.19 -1.50 11.60
C MET A 90 -3.39 -2.43 10.41
N SER A 91 -3.10 -3.73 10.52
CA SER A 91 -3.27 -4.70 9.43
C SER A 91 -4.59 -5.46 9.51
N SER A 92 -5.37 -5.29 10.58
CA SER A 92 -6.63 -6.01 10.83
C SER A 92 -6.48 -7.53 10.88
N VAL A 93 -5.48 -8.02 11.62
CA VAL A 93 -5.14 -9.45 11.76
C VAL A 93 -5.09 -9.86 13.23
N GLY A 94 -4.95 -11.16 13.50
CA GLY A 94 -4.80 -11.67 14.87
C GLY A 94 -6.03 -11.34 15.71
N ASP A 95 -5.84 -10.79 16.91
CA ASP A 95 -6.94 -10.41 17.80
C ASP A 95 -7.86 -9.32 17.19
N TYR A 96 -7.37 -8.58 16.19
CA TYR A 96 -8.11 -7.54 15.47
C TYR A 96 -8.52 -7.97 14.07
N TYR A 97 -8.62 -9.29 13.85
CA TYR A 97 -9.00 -9.87 12.56
C TYR A 97 -10.30 -9.28 12.03
N SER A 98 -10.22 -8.72 10.82
CA SER A 98 -11.38 -8.20 10.11
C SER A 98 -11.18 -8.30 8.61
N PRO A 99 -11.91 -9.17 7.89
CA PRO A 99 -11.85 -9.22 6.43
C PRO A 99 -12.15 -7.85 5.80
N ARG A 100 -13.15 -7.13 6.33
CA ARG A 100 -13.48 -5.76 5.90
C ARG A 100 -12.34 -4.77 6.10
N GLY A 101 -11.50 -4.97 7.13
CA GLY A 101 -10.32 -4.16 7.37
C GLY A 101 -9.12 -4.56 6.49
N ILE A 102 -8.96 -5.85 6.19
CA ILE A 102 -7.88 -6.39 5.35
C ILE A 102 -8.05 -5.97 3.88
N ARG A 103 -9.28 -6.04 3.36
CA ARG A 103 -9.60 -5.74 1.95
C ARG A 103 -9.03 -4.42 1.43
N PRO A 104 -9.31 -3.25 2.05
CA PRO A 104 -8.77 -1.98 1.58
C PRO A 104 -7.25 -1.84 1.76
N LYS A 105 -6.61 -2.69 2.57
CA LYS A 105 -5.18 -2.61 2.88
C LYS A 105 -4.34 -3.43 1.90
N SER A 106 -4.51 -4.75 1.90
CA SER A 106 -3.73 -5.67 1.05
C SER A 106 -4.54 -6.32 -0.06
N GLY A 107 -5.88 -6.14 -0.06
CA GLY A 107 -6.77 -6.83 -0.99
C GLY A 107 -6.53 -6.50 -2.45
N LEU A 108 -6.08 -5.27 -2.77
CA LEU A 108 -5.70 -4.88 -4.13
C LEU A 108 -4.44 -5.62 -4.60
N LEU A 109 -3.42 -5.71 -3.73
CA LEU A 109 -2.21 -6.46 -4.03
C LEU A 109 -2.53 -7.95 -4.20
N LEU A 110 -3.31 -8.53 -3.29
CA LEU A 110 -3.75 -9.92 -3.40
C LEU A 110 -4.52 -10.15 -4.71
N HIS A 111 -5.47 -9.29 -5.05
CA HIS A 111 -6.22 -9.38 -6.31
C HIS A 111 -5.30 -9.39 -7.53
N LYS A 112 -4.33 -8.46 -7.58
CA LYS A 112 -3.33 -8.39 -8.64
C LYS A 112 -2.50 -9.67 -8.76
N ILE A 113 -2.05 -10.22 -7.63
CA ILE A 113 -1.27 -11.47 -7.60
C ILE A 113 -2.09 -12.64 -8.16
N LEU A 114 -3.33 -12.81 -7.68
CA LEU A 114 -4.19 -13.90 -8.14
C LEU A 114 -4.53 -13.76 -9.62
N GLN A 115 -4.81 -12.54 -10.09
CA GLN A 115 -5.10 -12.25 -11.50
C GLN A 115 -3.88 -12.51 -12.39
N ASP A 116 -2.68 -12.13 -11.94
CA ASP A 116 -1.44 -12.39 -12.68
C ASP A 116 -1.16 -13.88 -12.81
N ILE A 117 -1.31 -14.63 -11.73
CA ILE A 117 -1.12 -16.09 -11.74
C ILE A 117 -2.12 -16.74 -12.69
N LYS A 118 -3.41 -16.36 -12.60
CA LYS A 118 -4.47 -16.88 -13.45
C LYS A 118 -4.24 -16.56 -14.93
N SER A 119 -4.05 -15.29 -15.26
CA SER A 119 -3.81 -14.85 -16.64
C SER A 119 -2.58 -15.52 -17.24
N ARG A 120 -1.54 -15.73 -16.43
CA ARG A 120 -0.35 -16.44 -16.84
C ARG A 120 -0.61 -17.92 -17.11
N ALA A 121 -1.30 -18.61 -16.21
CA ALA A 121 -1.69 -20.00 -16.40
C ALA A 121 -2.54 -20.17 -17.68
N ASP A 122 -3.55 -19.32 -17.86
CA ASP A 122 -4.45 -19.31 -19.01
C ASP A 122 -3.67 -19.07 -20.33
N CYS A 123 -2.71 -18.15 -20.32
CA CYS A 123 -1.87 -17.87 -21.50
C CYS A 123 -1.10 -19.12 -21.95
N TYR A 124 -0.46 -19.84 -21.01
CA TYR A 124 0.29 -21.05 -21.32
C TYR A 124 -0.60 -22.20 -21.76
N GLN A 125 -1.74 -22.42 -21.10
CA GLN A 125 -2.68 -23.47 -21.48
C GLN A 125 -3.25 -23.25 -22.88
N ASN A 126 -3.47 -21.99 -23.27
CA ASN A 126 -4.01 -21.63 -24.57
C ASN A 126 -2.93 -21.42 -25.66
N ASN A 127 -1.66 -21.74 -25.39
CA ASN A 127 -0.54 -21.57 -26.32
C ASN A 127 -0.47 -20.18 -26.99
N GLN A 128 -0.80 -19.13 -26.24
CA GLN A 128 -0.79 -17.77 -26.78
C GLN A 128 0.66 -17.30 -27.03
N ALA A 129 0.84 -16.40 -28.00
CA ALA A 129 2.14 -15.76 -28.22
C ALA A 129 2.51 -14.86 -27.03
N ASN A 130 3.80 -14.72 -26.73
CA ASN A 130 4.35 -13.80 -25.73
C ASN A 130 3.95 -14.08 -24.26
N CYS A 131 3.48 -15.29 -23.92
CA CYS A 131 3.29 -15.72 -22.52
C CYS A 131 4.57 -15.73 -21.68
N GLY A 132 5.72 -15.26 -22.17
CA GLY A 132 7.01 -15.32 -21.51
C GLY A 132 7.63 -13.98 -21.14
N GLU A 133 7.03 -12.83 -21.49
CA GLU A 133 7.74 -11.54 -21.41
C GLU A 133 8.05 -11.09 -19.97
N LYS A 134 7.13 -11.27 -19.03
CA LYS A 134 7.33 -10.95 -17.60
C LYS A 134 7.37 -12.22 -16.77
N ARG A 135 8.56 -12.80 -16.54
CA ARG A 135 8.76 -14.03 -15.74
C ARG A 135 9.07 -13.76 -14.27
N PHE A 136 9.35 -12.51 -13.92
CA PHE A 136 9.83 -12.14 -12.61
C PHE A 136 9.19 -10.82 -12.20
N GLN A 137 8.55 -10.81 -11.04
CA GLN A 137 7.95 -9.62 -10.46
C GLN A 137 8.45 -9.48 -9.02
N VAL A 138 8.71 -8.24 -8.60
CA VAL A 138 9.12 -7.94 -7.22
C VAL A 138 8.29 -6.79 -6.72
N TYR A 139 7.64 -6.95 -5.57
CA TYR A 139 7.11 -5.83 -4.82
C TYR A 139 7.92 -5.65 -3.55
N SER A 140 8.48 -4.45 -3.41
CA SER A 140 9.02 -3.95 -2.17
C SER A 140 7.88 -3.36 -1.34
N THR A 141 7.76 -3.76 -0.08
CA THR A 141 6.67 -3.30 0.77
C THR A 141 7.06 -3.25 2.25
N HIS A 142 6.05 -3.02 3.09
CA HIS A 142 6.15 -2.94 4.55
C HIS A 142 5.54 -4.16 5.23
N ASP A 143 6.00 -4.43 6.45
CA ASP A 143 5.48 -5.44 7.38
C ASP A 143 3.94 -5.47 7.46
N LEU A 144 3.26 -4.32 7.49
CA LEU A 144 1.80 -4.19 7.53
C LEU A 144 1.09 -4.90 6.36
N LEU A 145 1.63 -4.73 5.15
CA LEU A 145 1.08 -5.34 3.94
C LEU A 145 1.39 -6.83 3.87
N ILE A 146 2.59 -7.24 4.29
CA ILE A 146 2.92 -8.67 4.39
C ILE A 146 2.05 -9.36 5.42
N LEU A 147 1.85 -8.76 6.59
CA LEU A 147 1.13 -9.37 7.69
C LEU A 147 -0.36 -9.63 7.31
N SER A 148 -1.00 -8.65 6.67
CA SER A 148 -2.36 -8.78 6.14
C SER A 148 -2.44 -9.75 4.94
N LEU A 149 -1.43 -9.81 4.09
CA LEU A 149 -1.38 -10.77 2.97
C LEU A 149 -1.20 -12.21 3.47
N LEU A 150 -0.31 -12.43 4.43
CA LEU A 150 -0.12 -13.74 5.08
C LEU A 150 -1.40 -14.19 5.79
N GLU A 151 -2.15 -13.27 6.41
CA GLU A 151 -3.45 -13.60 7.01
C GLU A 151 -4.46 -14.04 5.94
N SER A 152 -4.52 -13.30 4.82
CA SER A 152 -5.41 -13.62 3.71
C SER A 152 -5.14 -15.02 3.13
N LEU A 153 -3.86 -15.37 2.99
CA LEU A 153 -3.41 -16.69 2.51
C LEU A 153 -3.51 -17.80 3.58
N GLY A 154 -3.85 -17.48 4.82
CA GLY A 154 -3.89 -18.44 5.93
C GLY A 154 -2.50 -18.86 6.46
N LEU A 155 -1.44 -18.14 6.10
CA LEU A 155 -0.06 -18.48 6.43
C LEU A 155 0.47 -17.80 7.70
N ARG A 156 -0.15 -16.72 8.17
CA ARG A 156 0.41 -15.83 9.22
C ARG A 156 0.93 -16.60 10.43
N THR A 157 0.06 -17.33 11.13
CA THR A 157 0.44 -18.04 12.35
C THR A 157 1.44 -19.16 12.06
N SER A 158 1.30 -19.86 10.93
CA SER A 158 2.15 -21.00 10.57
C SER A 158 3.59 -20.61 10.26
N VAL A 159 3.83 -19.42 9.68
CA VAL A 159 5.18 -18.97 9.30
C VAL A 159 5.82 -18.00 10.29
N LEU A 160 5.01 -17.18 10.97
CA LEU A 160 5.52 -16.19 11.93
C LEU A 160 5.55 -16.73 13.36
N GLY A 161 4.60 -17.59 13.71
CA GLY A 161 4.22 -17.89 15.09
C GLY A 161 3.08 -16.97 15.58
N GLU A 162 2.60 -17.24 16.79
CA GLU A 162 1.64 -16.35 17.45
C GLU A 162 2.32 -15.02 17.82
N ASN A 163 1.56 -13.93 17.72
CA ASN A 163 1.95 -12.60 18.17
C ASN A 163 3.29 -12.06 17.66
N THR A 164 3.70 -12.49 16.46
CA THR A 164 5.01 -12.16 15.89
C THR A 164 4.85 -11.42 14.56
N ALA A 165 5.59 -10.33 14.40
CA ALA A 165 5.65 -9.56 13.15
C ALA A 165 6.66 -10.19 12.17
N PRO A 166 6.51 -9.96 10.85
CA PRO A 166 7.52 -10.35 9.89
C PRO A 166 8.86 -9.65 10.19
N GLU A 167 9.93 -10.42 10.09
CA GLU A 167 11.30 -9.92 10.33
C GLU A 167 11.77 -9.05 9.15
N PHE A 168 12.80 -8.23 9.39
CA PHE A 168 13.38 -7.41 8.32
C PHE A 168 13.84 -8.28 7.14
N MET A 169 13.55 -7.85 5.90
CA MET A 169 13.81 -8.62 4.67
C MET A 169 13.12 -9.99 4.59
N ALA A 170 12.13 -10.27 5.44
CA ALA A 170 11.27 -11.43 5.24
C ALA A 170 10.64 -11.37 3.85
N THR A 171 10.53 -12.54 3.22
CA THR A 171 10.19 -12.64 1.80
C THR A 171 9.14 -13.71 1.56
N LEU A 172 8.02 -13.33 0.94
CA LEU A 172 7.03 -14.28 0.40
C LEU A 172 7.32 -14.50 -1.08
N ILE A 173 7.50 -15.75 -1.48
CA ILE A 173 7.82 -16.14 -2.85
C ILE A 173 6.68 -16.99 -3.37
N ILE A 174 6.10 -16.61 -4.51
CA ILE A 174 5.03 -17.36 -5.17
C ILE A 174 5.48 -17.69 -6.57
N GLU A 175 5.62 -18.97 -6.87
CA GLU A 175 6.06 -19.48 -8.16
C GLU A 175 4.90 -20.17 -8.87
N THR A 176 4.72 -19.87 -10.15
CA THR A 176 3.77 -20.56 -11.03
C THR A 176 4.53 -21.52 -11.93
N TRP A 177 4.07 -22.76 -11.99
CA TRP A 177 4.71 -23.89 -12.65
C TRP A 177 3.76 -24.60 -13.61
N ILE A 178 4.27 -25.24 -14.64
CA ILE A 178 3.58 -26.37 -15.30
C ILE A 178 4.12 -27.67 -14.72
N MET A 179 3.24 -28.43 -14.08
CA MET A 179 3.49 -29.78 -13.58
C MET A 179 2.61 -30.74 -14.37
N GLU A 180 3.22 -31.64 -15.15
CA GLU A 180 2.49 -32.67 -15.91
C GLU A 180 1.40 -32.09 -16.84
N GLY A 181 1.70 -30.93 -17.46
CA GLY A 181 0.77 -30.24 -18.35
C GLY A 181 -0.30 -29.41 -17.65
N LYS A 182 -0.31 -29.37 -16.31
CA LYS A 182 -1.27 -28.60 -15.51
C LYS A 182 -0.58 -27.43 -14.80
N PRO A 183 -1.18 -26.23 -14.80
CA PRO A 183 -0.69 -25.11 -14.00
C PRO A 183 -0.77 -25.40 -12.50
N SER A 184 0.28 -25.06 -11.78
CA SER A 184 0.38 -25.23 -10.34
C SER A 184 1.16 -24.07 -9.72
N VAL A 185 0.98 -23.88 -8.42
CA VAL A 185 1.62 -22.85 -7.61
C VAL A 185 2.46 -23.52 -6.54
N LYS A 186 3.65 -22.96 -6.30
CA LYS A 186 4.46 -23.23 -5.12
C LYS A 186 4.65 -21.93 -4.35
N VAL A 187 4.56 -22.01 -3.03
CA VAL A 187 4.74 -20.87 -2.14
C VAL A 187 5.88 -21.15 -1.18
N PHE A 188 6.76 -20.17 -1.05
CA PHE A 188 7.86 -20.22 -0.10
C PHE A 188 7.88 -18.98 0.77
N TYR A 189 8.37 -19.14 1.99
CA TYR A 189 8.56 -18.06 2.93
C TYR A 189 10.00 -18.08 3.45
N ARG A 190 10.69 -16.96 3.31
CA ARG A 190 12.01 -16.73 3.93
C ARG A 190 11.81 -15.83 5.12
N LYS A 191 12.12 -16.32 6.33
CA LYS A 191 11.90 -15.58 7.57
C LYS A 191 12.99 -14.54 7.79
N TYR A 192 14.26 -14.92 7.69
CA TYR A 192 15.40 -14.05 7.94
C TYR A 192 16.26 -13.84 6.69
N PRO A 193 16.99 -12.71 6.59
CA PRO A 193 17.88 -12.44 5.46
C PRO A 193 19.06 -13.42 5.38
N ARG A 194 19.45 -14.01 6.52
CA ARG A 194 20.55 -14.99 6.61
C ARG A 194 20.11 -16.44 6.34
N ASP A 195 18.82 -16.69 6.14
CA ASP A 195 18.33 -18.02 5.81
C ASP A 195 18.80 -18.40 4.40
N TYR A 196 19.60 -19.46 4.30
CA TYR A 196 20.17 -19.93 3.04
C TYR A 196 19.12 -20.43 2.04
N ALA A 197 18.01 -20.99 2.53
CA ALA A 197 16.94 -21.52 1.71
C ALA A 197 15.57 -21.07 2.25
N PRO A 198 14.63 -20.62 1.40
CA PRO A 198 13.29 -20.30 1.83
C PRO A 198 12.53 -21.59 2.18
N GLN A 199 11.69 -21.53 3.22
CA GLN A 199 10.84 -22.64 3.62
C GLN A 199 9.70 -22.81 2.62
N GLU A 200 9.48 -24.03 2.16
CA GLU A 200 8.32 -24.39 1.34
C GLU A 200 7.06 -24.45 2.23
N VAL A 201 5.99 -23.73 1.85
CA VAL A 201 4.78 -23.53 2.67
C VAL A 201 3.48 -23.70 1.86
N THR A 202 3.53 -24.31 0.68
CA THR A 202 2.38 -24.46 -0.23
C THR A 202 1.22 -25.21 0.40
N SER A 203 1.51 -26.30 1.13
CA SER A 203 0.49 -27.11 1.81
C SER A 203 -0.22 -26.39 2.96
N LEU A 204 0.37 -25.30 3.46
CA LEU A 204 -0.18 -24.47 4.53
C LEU A 204 -1.06 -23.35 3.99
N VAL A 205 -1.04 -23.10 2.68
CA VAL A 205 -1.87 -22.07 2.06
C VAL A 205 -3.33 -22.51 2.08
N ARG A 206 -4.22 -21.56 2.39
CA ARG A 206 -5.66 -21.74 2.33
C ARG A 206 -6.09 -22.36 0.98
N ASN A 207 -6.96 -23.37 1.05
CA ASN A 207 -7.49 -24.14 -0.09
C ASN A 207 -6.48 -25.00 -0.87
N CYS A 208 -5.20 -25.00 -0.50
CA CYS A 208 -4.23 -25.92 -1.10
C CYS A 208 -4.27 -27.31 -0.42
N PRO A 209 -3.98 -28.40 -1.16
CA PRO A 209 -3.91 -29.73 -0.56
C PRO A 209 -2.79 -29.83 0.47
N TRP A 210 -3.11 -30.37 1.65
CA TRP A 210 -2.20 -30.46 2.80
C TRP A 210 -1.06 -31.49 2.62
N ASP A 211 -1.24 -32.44 1.71
CA ASP A 211 -0.32 -33.56 1.45
C ASP A 211 0.53 -33.38 0.17
N LYS A 212 0.50 -32.20 -0.46
CA LYS A 212 1.19 -31.94 -1.72
C LYS A 212 2.13 -30.74 -1.65
N ASP A 213 3.25 -30.86 -2.35
CA ASP A 213 4.26 -29.80 -2.54
C ASP A 213 3.89 -28.81 -3.66
N VAL A 214 2.70 -28.97 -4.25
CA VAL A 214 2.17 -28.16 -5.34
C VAL A 214 0.67 -27.93 -5.16
N CYS A 215 0.22 -26.72 -5.46
CA CYS A 215 -1.18 -26.35 -5.39
C CYS A 215 -1.73 -26.05 -6.79
N PRO A 216 -2.81 -26.71 -7.26
CA PRO A 216 -3.46 -26.34 -8.51
C PRO A 216 -3.83 -24.86 -8.56
N VAL A 217 -3.60 -24.19 -9.69
CA VAL A 217 -3.85 -22.75 -9.84
C VAL A 217 -5.31 -22.39 -9.54
N GLU A 218 -6.26 -23.26 -9.90
CA GLU A 218 -7.69 -23.07 -9.68
C GLU A 218 -8.03 -23.06 -8.17
N LEU A 219 -7.37 -23.92 -7.39
CA LEU A 219 -7.53 -23.95 -5.93
C LEU A 219 -6.86 -22.75 -5.27
N PHE A 220 -5.64 -22.43 -5.69
CA PHE A 220 -4.90 -21.27 -5.16
C PHE A 220 -5.65 -19.95 -5.40
N THR A 221 -6.14 -19.73 -6.63
CA THR A 221 -6.80 -18.47 -7.01
C THR A 221 -8.21 -18.30 -6.47
N SER A 222 -8.83 -19.38 -5.96
CA SER A 222 -10.15 -19.34 -5.33
C SER A 222 -10.11 -19.19 -3.80
N CYS A 223 -8.92 -19.18 -3.17
CA CYS A 223 -8.77 -19.22 -1.71
C CYS A 223 -9.37 -18.05 -0.94
N CYS A 224 -9.35 -16.86 -1.53
CA CYS A 224 -9.22 -15.64 -0.74
C CYS A 224 -10.13 -14.50 -1.22
N SER A 225 -11.24 -14.82 -1.88
CA SER A 225 -12.17 -13.83 -2.46
C SER A 225 -12.70 -12.82 -1.44
N GLU A 226 -12.90 -13.25 -0.19
CA GLU A 226 -13.34 -12.39 0.91
C GLU A 226 -12.35 -11.24 1.22
N PHE A 227 -11.06 -11.44 0.93
CA PHE A 227 -9.99 -10.47 1.20
C PHE A 227 -9.61 -9.63 -0.02
N THR A 228 -10.06 -9.99 -1.22
CA THR A 228 -9.69 -9.29 -2.47
C THR A 228 -10.57 -8.08 -2.74
N THR A 229 -9.99 -7.02 -3.31
CA THR A 229 -10.72 -5.88 -3.89
C THR A 229 -10.04 -5.42 -5.17
N SER A 230 -10.85 -4.98 -6.14
CA SER A 230 -10.35 -4.31 -7.34
C SER A 230 -10.32 -2.78 -7.18
N ASP A 231 -10.97 -2.24 -6.14
CA ASP A 231 -11.04 -0.81 -5.87
C ASP A 231 -10.99 -0.53 -4.37
N ALA A 232 -9.77 -0.51 -3.82
CA ALA A 232 -9.53 -0.17 -2.42
C ALA A 232 -9.97 1.27 -2.08
N LYS A 233 -9.98 2.19 -3.06
CA LYS A 233 -10.34 3.59 -2.83
C LYS A 233 -11.84 3.72 -2.60
N ALA A 234 -12.66 3.06 -3.42
CA ALA A 234 -14.11 3.03 -3.22
C ALA A 234 -14.50 2.36 -1.90
N GLU A 235 -13.78 1.31 -1.47
CA GLU A 235 -14.03 0.69 -0.16
C GLU A 235 -13.64 1.60 1.03
N CYS A 236 -12.56 2.38 0.90
CA CYS A 236 -12.10 3.29 1.96
C CYS A 236 -12.98 4.53 2.14
N TYR A 237 -13.39 5.16 1.03
CA TYR A 237 -14.07 6.46 1.05
C TYR A 237 -15.56 6.36 0.73
N GLY A 238 -16.07 5.15 0.48
CA GLY A 238 -17.31 4.94 -0.25
C GLY A 238 -17.16 5.34 -1.72
N THR A 239 -18.14 5.02 -2.57
CA THR A 239 -18.41 5.90 -3.70
C THR A 239 -18.74 7.25 -3.09
N SER A 240 -17.79 8.18 -3.12
CA SER A 240 -18.16 9.60 -3.23
C SER A 240 -19.32 9.60 -4.22
N PRO A 241 -20.50 10.19 -3.93
CA PRO A 241 -21.35 10.58 -5.04
C PRO A 241 -20.39 11.26 -6.00
N GLU A 242 -20.42 10.86 -7.28
CA GLU A 242 -19.69 11.60 -8.31
C GLU A 242 -19.77 13.04 -7.87
N ILE A 243 -18.62 13.70 -7.63
CA ILE A 243 -18.64 15.15 -7.60
C ILE A 243 -19.32 15.40 -8.93
N SER A 244 -20.60 15.77 -8.87
CA SER A 244 -21.29 16.26 -10.02
C SER A 244 -20.31 17.31 -10.44
N THR A 245 -19.64 17.07 -11.56
CA THR A 245 -19.34 18.19 -12.42
C THR A 245 -20.73 18.77 -12.58
N HIS A 246 -21.09 19.69 -11.69
CA HIS A 246 -22.12 20.67 -11.96
C HIS A 246 -21.61 21.17 -13.30
N ASN A 247 -22.20 20.65 -14.37
CA ASN A 247 -22.25 21.38 -15.60
C ASN A 247 -22.80 22.70 -15.10
N TRP A 248 -21.92 23.69 -14.94
CA TRP A 248 -22.31 25.03 -14.61
C TRP A 248 -23.03 25.48 -15.88
N GLU A 249 -24.27 25.03 -16.04
CA GLU A 249 -25.18 25.60 -17.00
C GLU A 249 -25.37 27.02 -16.51
N MET A 250 -24.55 27.92 -17.05
CA MET A 250 -24.62 29.32 -16.72
C MET A 250 -26.05 29.74 -17.04
N ASN A 251 -26.76 30.19 -16.00
CA ASN A 251 -28.08 30.79 -16.14
C ASN A 251 -28.01 31.83 -17.28
N PRO A 252 -29.02 31.93 -18.17
CA PRO A 252 -29.08 32.95 -19.20
C PRO A 252 -28.64 34.36 -18.74
N LEU A 253 -28.94 34.72 -17.49
CA LEU A 253 -28.50 35.99 -16.89
C LEU A 253 -26.98 36.08 -16.70
N ALA A 254 -26.31 34.98 -16.30
CA ALA A 254 -24.86 34.95 -16.14
C ALA A 254 -24.15 35.15 -17.48
N TRP A 255 -24.67 34.57 -18.57
CA TRP A 255 -24.16 34.83 -19.93
C TRP A 255 -24.26 36.31 -20.32
N ILE A 256 -25.36 36.98 -19.94
CA ILE A 256 -25.53 38.41 -20.18
C ILE A 256 -24.46 39.21 -19.41
N PHE A 257 -24.23 38.90 -18.14
CA PHE A 257 -23.20 39.60 -17.35
C PHE A 257 -21.79 39.40 -17.91
N VAL A 258 -21.46 38.20 -18.38
CA VAL A 258 -20.19 37.92 -19.05
C VAL A 258 -20.06 38.73 -20.34
N ALA A 259 -21.10 38.74 -21.18
CA ALA A 259 -21.10 39.50 -22.43
C ALA A 259 -20.94 41.01 -22.20
N VAL A 260 -21.66 41.58 -21.22
CA VAL A 260 -21.54 43.01 -20.86
C VAL A 260 -20.13 43.31 -20.35
N SER A 261 -19.55 42.44 -19.53
CA SER A 261 -18.19 42.61 -19.00
C SER A 261 -17.13 42.64 -20.11
N VAL A 262 -17.27 41.75 -21.11
CA VAL A 262 -16.39 41.73 -22.28
C VAL A 262 -16.53 43.01 -23.12
N VAL A 263 -17.76 43.48 -23.34
CA VAL A 263 -18.00 44.73 -24.09
C VAL A 263 -17.39 45.93 -23.36
N LEU A 264 -17.57 46.02 -22.05
CA LEU A 264 -16.98 47.10 -21.24
C LEU A 264 -15.44 47.06 -21.27
N LEU A 265 -14.84 45.87 -21.22
CA LEU A 265 -13.39 45.70 -21.37
C LEU A 265 -12.91 46.17 -22.74
N LEU A 266 -13.56 45.76 -23.83
CA LEU A 266 -13.21 46.21 -25.17
C LEU A 266 -13.34 47.72 -25.31
N PHE A 267 -14.40 48.31 -24.77
CA PHE A 267 -14.60 49.76 -24.77
C PHE A 267 -13.49 50.48 -23.99
N SER A 268 -13.08 49.95 -22.83
CA SER A 268 -11.99 50.51 -22.05
C SER A 268 -10.65 50.45 -22.80
N ILE A 269 -10.36 49.34 -23.50
CA ILE A 269 -9.16 49.18 -24.33
C ILE A 269 -9.18 50.19 -25.49
N ILE A 270 -10.33 50.37 -26.15
CA ILE A 270 -10.50 51.36 -27.23
C ILE A 270 -10.28 52.78 -26.71
N LEU A 271 -10.84 53.14 -25.55
CA LEU A 271 -10.63 54.44 -24.94
C LEU A 271 -9.15 54.67 -24.60
N VAL A 272 -8.47 53.70 -24.00
CA VAL A 272 -7.03 53.78 -23.72
C VAL A 272 -6.25 53.96 -25.02
N TYR A 273 -6.57 53.19 -26.06
CA TYR A 273 -5.95 53.33 -27.39
C TYR A 273 -6.17 54.73 -27.99
N LEU A 274 -7.39 55.27 -27.91
CA LEU A 274 -7.70 56.61 -28.40
C LEU A 274 -6.96 57.68 -27.61
N VAL A 275 -6.88 57.58 -26.28
CA VAL A 275 -6.12 58.51 -25.43
C VAL A 275 -4.63 58.49 -25.79
N ILE A 276 -4.04 57.29 -25.94
CA ILE A 276 -2.64 57.15 -26.37
C ILE A 276 -2.44 57.77 -27.76
N ARG A 277 -3.34 57.49 -28.71
CA ARG A 277 -3.27 58.05 -30.06
C ARG A 277 -3.43 59.58 -30.08
N PHE A 278 -4.33 60.13 -29.27
CA PHE A 278 -4.55 61.58 -29.17
C PHE A 278 -3.34 62.28 -28.55
N LYS A 279 -2.75 61.70 -27.50
CA LYS A 279 -1.50 62.18 -26.89
C LYS A 279 -0.31 62.12 -27.86
N ASN A 280 -0.25 61.10 -28.72
CA ASN A 280 0.78 61.02 -29.77
C ASN A 280 0.55 62.03 -30.90
N ARG A 281 -0.71 62.35 -31.26
CA ARG A 281 -1.01 63.42 -32.22
C ARG A 281 -0.73 64.82 -31.68
N SER A 282 -1.03 65.11 -30.41
CA SER A 282 -0.75 66.43 -29.81
C SER A 282 0.76 66.72 -29.71
N LYS A 283 1.59 65.69 -29.48
CA LYS A 283 3.05 65.81 -29.56
C LYS A 283 3.56 66.09 -30.97
N PHE A 284 2.83 65.67 -32.01
CA PHE A 284 3.20 65.91 -33.40
C PHE A 284 2.80 67.31 -33.89
N THR A 285 1.74 67.90 -33.33
CA THR A 285 1.33 69.28 -33.65
C THR A 285 2.09 70.37 -32.88
N MET A 286 2.88 70.02 -31.86
CA MET A 286 3.77 70.97 -31.14
C MET A 286 5.22 70.99 -31.67
N LYS A 287 5.48 70.35 -32.82
CA LYS A 287 6.77 70.39 -33.55
C LYS A 287 6.61 70.98 -34.95
N VAL A 288 5.97 72.16 -35.02
CA VAL A 288 5.84 73.10 -36.15
C VAL A 288 5.47 74.41 -35.43
N ASP A 289 6.25 75.50 -35.33
CA ASP A 289 7.35 76.08 -36.10
C ASP A 289 8.37 76.76 -35.15
N HIS A 290 9.50 77.12 -35.76
CA HIS A 290 10.58 77.98 -35.27
C HIS A 290 10.15 79.35 -34.73
#